data_AF-A0A2V9QTU7-F1
#
_entry.id   AF-A0A2V9QTU7-F1
#
_cell.length_a   1.000
_cell.length_b   1.000
_cell.length_c   1.000
_cell.angle_alpha   90.00
_cell.angle_beta   90.00
_cell.angle_gamma   90.00
#
_symmetry.space_group_name_H-M   'P 1'
#
loop_
_entity.id
_entity.type
_entity.pdbx_description
1 polymer ?
#
loop_
_entity_poly.entity_id
_entity_poly.type
_entity_poly.pdbx_seq_one_letter_code
_entity_poly.pdbx_strand_id
1 'polypeptide(L)'
;MPEMDGLAVATAIRKSHEQIPIVLLTGYPKEPPKQLLDMVDAFMTKGQSPDLLLGELRRLTGGARKPPARDIVAQTATYLKKKQSLHE
;
A
#
# COMPACT_ATOMS: atom_id res chain seq x y z
N MET A 1 9.14 6.96 -9.30
CA MET A 1 10.55 6.64 -8.99
C MET A 1 11.36 7.12 -10.17
N PRO A 2 12.26 8.09 -9.98
CA PRO A 2 12.99 8.70 -11.10
C PRO A 2 14.02 7.75 -11.74
N GLU A 3 14.53 6.76 -11.01
CA GLU A 3 15.63 5.88 -11.47
C GLU A 3 15.19 4.45 -11.81
N MET A 4 14.04 3.99 -11.30
CA MET A 4 13.57 2.61 -11.45
C MET A 4 12.10 2.58 -11.83
N ASP A 5 11.75 1.76 -12.83
CA ASP A 5 10.36 1.55 -13.23
C ASP A 5 9.61 0.57 -12.31
N GLY A 6 8.28 0.55 -12.43
CA GLY A 6 7.42 -0.30 -11.60
C GLY A 6 7.64 -1.81 -11.80
N LEU A 7 8.07 -2.24 -12.99
CA LEU A 7 8.32 -3.65 -13.30
C LEU A 7 9.61 -4.13 -12.64
N ALA A 8 10.67 -3.32 -12.71
CA ALA A 8 11.93 -3.61 -12.05
C ALA A 8 11.74 -3.74 -10.52
N VAL A 9 10.95 -2.85 -9.91
CA VAL A 9 10.62 -2.93 -8.48
C VAL A 9 9.81 -4.18 -8.15
N ALA A 10 8.72 -4.45 -8.89
CA ALA A 10 7.90 -5.63 -8.65
C ALA A 10 8.71 -6.93 -8.79
N THR A 11 9.60 -6.99 -9.78
CA THR A 11 10.52 -8.11 -9.99
C THR A 11 11.47 -8.29 -8.81
N ALA A 12 12.04 -7.20 -8.29
CA ALA A 12 12.93 -7.25 -7.13
C ALA A 12 12.20 -7.73 -5.87
N ILE A 13 10.96 -7.24 -5.64
CA ILE A 13 10.13 -7.68 -4.51
C ILE A 13 9.84 -9.18 -4.63
N ARG A 14 9.38 -9.67 -5.79
CA ARG A 14 9.06 -11.10 -5.96
C ARG A 14 10.27 -12.01 -5.78
N LYS A 15 11.46 -11.58 -6.19
CA LYS A 15 12.72 -12.33 -5.97
C LYS A 15 13.09 -12.47 -4.50
N SER A 16 12.84 -11.45 -3.68
CA SER A 16 13.24 -11.43 -2.26
C SER A 16 12.12 -11.84 -1.30
N HIS A 17 10.87 -11.61 -1.69
CA HIS A 17 9.69 -11.72 -0.82
C HIS A 17 8.45 -12.12 -1.63
N GLU A 18 8.42 -13.37 -2.09
CA GLU A 18 7.35 -13.91 -2.96
C GLU A 18 5.93 -13.70 -2.39
N GLN A 19 5.76 -13.73 -1.07
CA GLN A 19 4.45 -13.70 -0.40
C GLN A 19 3.93 -12.29 -0.07
N ILE A 20 4.71 -11.22 -0.27
CA ILE A 20 4.25 -9.86 0.04
C ILE A 20 3.27 -9.40 -1.06
N PRO A 21 2.03 -8.99 -0.72
CA PRO A 21 1.11 -8.45 -1.71
C PRO A 21 1.62 -7.13 -2.30
N ILE A 22 1.54 -6.99 -3.62
CA ILE A 22 2.00 -5.82 -4.37
C ILE A 22 0.79 -5.12 -5.02
N VAL A 23 0.60 -3.84 -4.72
CA VAL A 23 -0.38 -2.96 -5.37
C VAL A 23 0.32 -1.97 -6.28
N LEU A 24 0.01 -2.01 -7.58
CA LEU A 24 0.51 -1.03 -8.55
C LEU A 24 -0.36 0.23 -8.55
N LEU A 25 0.24 1.41 -8.36
CA LEU A 25 -0.43 2.70 -8.55
C LEU A 25 0.04 3.38 -9.84
N THR A 26 -0.85 3.52 -10.82
CA THR A 26 -0.54 4.12 -12.14
C THR A 26 -1.23 5.48 -12.33
N GLY A 27 -0.52 6.43 -12.93
CA GLY A 27 -1.13 7.70 -13.39
C GLY A 27 -1.64 7.64 -14.83
N TYR A 28 -1.42 6.52 -15.52
CA TYR A 28 -1.85 6.33 -16.90
C TYR A 28 -3.24 5.68 -16.93
N PRO A 29 -4.19 6.23 -17.71
CA PRO A 29 -5.52 5.65 -17.86
C PRO A 29 -5.53 4.38 -18.72
N LYS A 30 -4.39 4.04 -19.36
CA LYS A 30 -4.22 2.82 -20.14
C LYS A 30 -3.80 1.67 -19.22
N GLU A 31 -4.25 0.48 -19.58
CA GLU A 31 -3.87 -0.75 -18.92
C GLU A 31 -2.33 -0.93 -18.93
N PRO A 32 -1.71 -1.26 -17.78
CA PRO A 32 -0.27 -1.52 -17.72
C PRO A 32 0.16 -2.70 -18.60
N PRO A 33 1.45 -2.81 -18.97
CA PRO A 33 1.97 -3.95 -19.72
C PRO A 33 1.66 -5.27 -19.00
N LYS A 34 1.28 -6.31 -19.76
CA LYS A 34 0.91 -7.63 -19.23
C LYS A 34 1.93 -8.20 -18.23
N GLN A 35 3.22 -8.09 -18.55
CA GLN A 35 4.31 -8.57 -17.69
C GLN A 35 4.31 -7.91 -16.30
N LEU A 36 3.86 -6.66 -16.20
CA LEU A 36 3.74 -5.96 -14.92
C LEU A 36 2.48 -6.40 -14.18
N LEU A 37 1.37 -6.61 -14.89
CA LEU A 37 0.14 -7.15 -14.30
C LEU A 37 0.33 -8.55 -13.72
N ASP A 38 1.10 -9.41 -14.40
CA ASP A 38 1.42 -10.77 -13.94
C ASP A 38 2.26 -10.78 -12.64
N MET A 39 2.89 -9.66 -12.27
CA MET A 39 3.75 -9.55 -11.09
C MET A 39 3.04 -8.98 -9.85
N VAL A 40 1.88 -8.35 -10.02
CA VAL A 40 1.18 -7.60 -8.96
C VAL A 40 -0.17 -8.23 -8.63
N ASP A 41 -0.61 -8.09 -7.38
CA ASP A 41 -1.86 -8.68 -6.89
C ASP A 41 -3.07 -7.76 -7.11
N ALA A 42 -2.80 -6.48 -7.37
CA ALA A 42 -3.78 -5.46 -7.71
C ALA A 42 -3.13 -4.29 -8.46
N PHE A 43 -3.94 -3.54 -9.21
CA PHE A 43 -3.54 -2.24 -9.75
C PHE A 43 -4.67 -1.21 -9.58
N MET A 44 -4.29 0.05 -9.41
CA MET A 44 -5.22 1.16 -9.23
C MET A 44 -4.72 2.43 -9.93
N THR A 45 -5.64 3.33 -10.25
CA THR A 45 -5.31 4.62 -10.85
C THR A 45 -5.08 5.66 -9.75
N LYS A 46 -4.02 6.46 -9.89
CA LYS A 46 -3.72 7.57 -8.99
C LYS A 46 -4.84 8.62 -9.03
N GLY A 47 -5.11 9.25 -7.90
CA GLY A 47 -6.18 10.25 -7.79
C GLY A 47 -7.57 9.66 -7.54
N GLN A 48 -7.69 8.34 -7.43
CA GLN A 48 -8.91 7.70 -6.95
C GLN A 48 -9.16 7.98 -5.46
N SER A 49 -10.40 7.76 -5.00
CA SER A 49 -10.78 7.93 -3.60
C SER A 49 -9.89 7.08 -2.68
N PRO A 50 -9.42 7.62 -1.54
CA PRO A 50 -8.67 6.86 -0.53
C PRO A 50 -9.40 5.61 -0.04
N ASP A 51 -10.74 5.62 0.00
CA ASP A 51 -11.54 4.47 0.46
C ASP A 51 -11.36 3.25 -0.43
N LEU A 52 -11.13 3.45 -1.72
CA LEU A 52 -10.86 2.36 -2.66
C LEU A 52 -9.51 1.70 -2.34
N LEU A 53 -8.48 2.49 -2.04
CA LEU A 53 -7.18 1.96 -1.63
C LEU A 53 -7.30 1.22 -0.29
N LEU A 54 -8.03 1.77 0.68
CA LEU A 54 -8.27 1.10 1.95
C LEU A 54 -9.03 -0.22 1.79
N GLY A 55 -10.01 -0.29 0.89
CA GLY A 55 -10.70 -1.51 0.53
C GLY A 55 -9.75 -2.57 -0.05
N GLU A 56 -8.88 -2.15 -0.97
CA GLU A 56 -7.92 -3.02 -1.64
C GLU A 56 -6.86 -3.58 -0.68
N LEU A 57 -6.35 -2.73 0.22
CA LEU A 57 -5.42 -3.16 1.26
C LEU A 57 -6.09 -4.18 2.20
N ARG A 58 -7.33 -3.95 2.63
CA ARG A 58 -8.06 -4.92 3.48
C ARG A 58 -8.24 -6.27 2.77
N ARG A 59 -8.57 -6.25 1.48
CA ARG A 59 -8.72 -7.46 0.66
C ARG A 59 -7.42 -8.25 0.61
N LEU A 60 -6.30 -7.59 0.31
CA LEU A 60 -5.00 -8.21 0.12
C LEU A 60 -4.34 -8.68 1.43
N THR A 61 -4.55 -7.97 2.53
CA THR A 61 -3.99 -8.36 3.83
C THR A 61 -4.94 -9.26 4.65
N GLY A 62 -6.02 -9.77 4.05
CA GLY A 62 -7.00 -10.63 4.72
C GLY A 62 -7.76 -9.96 5.87
N GLY A 63 -7.75 -8.62 5.93
CA GLY A 63 -8.41 -7.80 6.95
C GLY A 63 -8.22 -8.30 8.39
N ALA A 64 -7.20 -7.78 9.11
CA ALA A 64 -7.30 -7.78 10.57
C ALA A 64 -8.65 -7.13 10.94
N ARG A 65 -9.47 -7.86 11.70
CA ARG A 65 -10.71 -7.38 12.33
C ARG A 65 -10.45 -5.95 12.77
N LYS A 66 -11.30 -4.99 12.37
CA LYS A 66 -11.20 -3.57 12.75
C LYS A 66 -10.73 -3.52 14.22
N PRO A 67 -9.53 -2.99 14.52
CA PRO A 67 -9.06 -3.00 15.90
C PRO A 67 -10.16 -2.39 16.76
N PRO A 68 -10.59 -3.03 17.85
CA PRO A 68 -11.63 -2.48 18.71
C PRO A 68 -11.24 -1.03 19.03
N ALA A 69 -12.22 -0.11 19.06
CA ALA A 69 -11.97 1.34 19.10
C ALA A 69 -10.91 1.78 20.15
N ARG A 70 -10.78 1.01 21.24
CA ARG A 70 -9.72 1.13 22.25
C ARG A 70 -8.29 1.12 21.69
N ASP A 71 -8.00 0.29 20.69
CA ASP A 71 -6.67 0.14 20.09
C ASP A 71 -6.36 1.31 19.14
N ILE A 72 -7.38 1.86 18.47
CA ILE A 72 -7.26 3.06 17.62
C ILE A 72 -6.98 4.29 18.49
N VAL A 73 -7.67 4.44 19.62
CA VAL A 73 -7.44 5.53 20.58
C VAL A 73 -6.01 5.46 21.14
N ALA A 74 -5.54 4.26 21.50
CA ALA A 74 -4.19 4.06 21.99
C ALA A 74 -3.11 4.42 20.94
N GLN A 75 -3.31 4.03 19.68
CA GLN A 75 -2.39 4.36 18.58
C GLN A 75 -2.37 5.86 18.27
N THR A 76 -3.52 6.52 18.31
CA THR A 76 -3.62 7.96 18.04
C THR A 76 -2.98 8.77 19.17
N ALA A 77 -3.22 8.38 20.43
CA ALA A 77 -2.56 8.97 21.59
C ALA A 77 -1.02 8.80 21.51
N THR A 78 -0.56 7.61 21.10
CA THR A 78 0.88 7.33 20.93
C THR A 78 1.51 8.16 19.82
N TYR A 79 0.81 8.30 18.68
CA TYR A 79 1.24 9.16 17.57
C TYR A 79 1.34 10.63 17.97
N LEU A 80 0.34 11.16 18.67
CA LEU A 80 0.33 12.56 19.13
C LEU A 80 1.43 12.83 20.16
N LYS A 81 1.64 11.90 21.10
CA LYS A 81 2.70 12.02 22.12
C LYS A 81 4.09 12.02 21.49
N LYS A 82 4.33 11.18 20.48
CA LYS A 82 5.59 11.14 19.73
C LYS A 82 5.81 12.40 18.88
N LYS A 83 4.74 13.00 18.34
CA LYS A 83 4.82 14.26 17.59
C LYS A 83 5.17 15.45 18.48
N GLN A 84 4.69 15.44 19.74
CA GLN A 84 5.01 16.48 20.72
C GLN A 84 6.46 16.40 21.22
N SER A 85 7.00 15.18 21.40
CA SER A 85 8.39 14.98 21.83
C SER A 85 9.46 15.23 20.75
N LEU A 86 9.06 15.60 19.53
CA LEU A 86 9.98 15.93 18.42
C LEU A 86 10.23 17.45 18.31
N HIS A 87 9.63 18.25 19.21
CA HIS A 87 9.73 19.71 19.24
C HIS A 87 10.29 20.27 20.57
N GLU A 88 10.86 19.42 21.43
CA GLU A 88 11.68 19.79 22.61
C GLU A 88 13.15 19.48 22.33
#